data_AF-A0AAD9HQ25-F1
#
_entry.id   AF-A0AAD9HQ25-F1
#
_cell.length_a   1.000
_cell.length_b   1.000
_cell.length_c   1.000
_cell.angle_alpha   90.00
_cell.angle_beta   90.00
_cell.angle_gamma   90.00
#
_symmetry.space_group_name_H-M   'P 1'
#
loop_
_entity.id
_entity.type
_entity.pdbx_description
1 polymer ?
#
loop_
_entity_poly.entity_id
_entity_poly.type
_entity_poly.pdbx_seq_one_letter_code
_entity_poly.pdbx_strand_id
1 'polypeptide(L)'
;MNPARLQHVTRIPWQLPLCSPFLPPPAQYSGSRRKVSGRTAVPSTELPQALEFNKPQSLDDLERVQLSQRWMKIFHELDIGTPVNDYRTVRIHNNLKAMPLIRFKMSKRHVMRAFDTKYFTEDKYEHPKAVLMRHYYEEDKKNKPLWMWFYGAGSDSPAVVSMAKYRMKLALHAALKDRGYDAQGRIIDPESETGIDTALRGDLKGTITCIAKSPRDVVKKLPKKELRLAMDDVVDALIRVKETDQKNRAQGIPSRMLGRGKPGRKLGGEVRRLWNSS
;
A
#
# COMPACT_ATOMS: atom_id res chain seq x y z
N MET A 1 -25.19 -63.83 -34.85
CA MET A 1 -26.04 -63.92 -33.64
C MET A 1 -25.42 -63.06 -32.54
N ASN A 2 -26.15 -62.06 -32.07
CA ASN A 2 -25.91 -61.33 -30.81
C ASN A 2 -27.05 -61.74 -29.85
N PRO A 3 -26.86 -61.83 -28.52
CA PRO A 3 -27.13 -60.62 -27.72
C PRO A 3 -26.25 -60.42 -26.46
N ALA A 4 -26.36 -59.19 -25.97
CA ALA A 4 -25.78 -58.62 -24.77
C ALA A 4 -26.21 -59.26 -23.43
N ARG A 5 -25.45 -59.00 -22.35
CA ARG A 5 -26.02 -58.33 -21.15
C ARG A 5 -24.96 -57.85 -20.16
N LEU A 6 -25.23 -56.63 -19.68
CA LEU A 6 -24.58 -55.91 -18.60
C LEU A 6 -24.66 -56.66 -17.25
N GLN A 7 -23.60 -56.53 -16.44
CA GLN A 7 -23.78 -56.31 -15.01
C GLN A 7 -22.91 -55.15 -14.53
N HIS A 8 -23.63 -54.17 -13.98
CA HIS A 8 -23.13 -53.01 -13.28
C HIS A 8 -22.29 -53.41 -12.07
N VAL A 9 -21.13 -52.78 -11.89
CA VAL A 9 -20.55 -52.58 -10.56
C VAL A 9 -20.44 -51.09 -10.31
N THR A 10 -21.43 -50.62 -9.56
CA THR A 10 -21.44 -49.39 -8.80
C THR A 10 -20.45 -49.50 -7.64
N ARG A 11 -19.55 -48.51 -7.49
CA ARG A 11 -19.06 -47.99 -6.19
C ARG A 11 -18.17 -46.75 -6.39
N ILE A 12 -18.86 -45.61 -6.47
CA ILE A 12 -18.62 -44.35 -5.74
C ILE A 12 -17.18 -44.08 -5.28
N PRO A 13 -16.46 -43.14 -5.91
CA PRO A 13 -15.50 -42.31 -5.22
C PRO A 13 -16.18 -41.04 -4.72
N TRP A 14 -16.23 -40.92 -3.39
CA TRP A 14 -16.19 -39.72 -2.57
C TRP A 14 -16.49 -38.38 -3.25
N GLN A 15 -17.64 -37.83 -2.86
CA GLN A 15 -18.07 -36.45 -3.11
C GLN A 15 -17.01 -35.46 -2.61
N LEU A 16 -16.38 -34.74 -3.54
CA LEU A 16 -15.78 -33.44 -3.28
C LEU A 16 -16.92 -32.40 -3.23
N PRO A 17 -16.96 -31.49 -2.25
CA PRO A 17 -17.91 -30.39 -2.27
C PRO A 17 -17.60 -29.48 -3.47
N LEU A 18 -18.52 -29.47 -4.44
CA LEU A 18 -18.55 -28.52 -5.54
C LEU A 18 -18.76 -27.12 -4.97
N CYS A 19 -17.68 -26.34 -4.86
CA CYS A 19 -17.79 -24.90 -4.80
C CYS A 19 -18.48 -24.41 -6.07
N SER A 20 -19.67 -23.85 -5.89
CA SER A 20 -20.40 -23.04 -6.87
C SER A 20 -19.48 -21.99 -7.52
N PRO A 21 -19.49 -21.88 -8.86
CA PRO A 21 -19.17 -20.64 -9.55
C PRO A 21 -20.46 -20.11 -10.18
N PHE A 22 -21.27 -19.36 -9.42
CA PHE A 22 -22.18 -18.40 -10.06
C PHE A 22 -21.36 -17.20 -10.55
N LEU A 23 -20.72 -17.38 -11.69
CA LEU A 23 -20.32 -16.28 -12.57
C LEU A 23 -21.55 -15.92 -13.41
N PRO A 24 -22.05 -14.68 -13.40
CA PRO A 24 -23.05 -14.27 -14.37
C PRO A 24 -22.41 -14.26 -15.78
N PRO A 25 -23.13 -14.71 -16.82
CA PRO A 25 -22.60 -14.77 -18.18
C PRO A 25 -22.36 -13.37 -18.75
N PRO A 26 -21.39 -13.20 -19.67
CA PRO A 26 -21.18 -11.94 -20.36
C PRO A 26 -22.40 -11.64 -21.23
N ALA A 27 -23.08 -10.53 -20.94
CA ALA A 27 -24.17 -10.02 -21.77
C ALA A 27 -23.63 -9.74 -23.19
N GLN A 28 -24.06 -10.56 -24.15
CA GLN A 28 -23.91 -10.27 -25.57
C GLN A 28 -24.78 -9.05 -25.88
N TYR A 29 -24.15 -7.91 -26.13
CA TYR A 29 -24.80 -6.75 -26.71
C TYR A 29 -25.20 -7.08 -28.15
N SER A 30 -26.43 -7.57 -28.32
CA SER A 30 -27.09 -7.68 -29.61
C SER A 30 -27.57 -6.29 -30.04
N GLY A 31 -26.91 -5.73 -31.07
CA GLY A 31 -27.30 -4.48 -31.69
C GLY A 31 -28.60 -4.64 -32.48
N SER A 32 -29.73 -4.35 -31.84
CA SER A 32 -31.00 -4.17 -32.54
C SER A 32 -31.24 -2.67 -32.77
N ARG A 33 -31.01 -2.21 -33.99
CA ARG A 33 -31.55 -0.93 -34.48
C ARG A 33 -33.07 -1.06 -34.54
N ARG A 34 -33.79 -0.37 -33.65
CA ARG A 34 -35.16 0.05 -33.92
C ARG A 34 -35.21 1.56 -33.97
N LYS A 35 -35.50 2.08 -35.17
CA LYS A 35 -36.03 3.43 -35.36
C LYS A 35 -37.42 3.46 -34.74
N VAL A 36 -37.64 4.28 -33.72
CA VAL A 36 -38.96 4.76 -33.34
C VAL A 36 -38.87 6.27 -33.21
N SER A 37 -39.37 6.93 -34.23
CA SER A 37 -39.74 8.34 -34.25
C SER A 37 -41.01 8.54 -33.41
N GLY A 38 -41.02 9.52 -32.51
CA GLY A 38 -42.25 9.92 -31.81
C GLY A 38 -42.01 10.78 -30.57
N ARG A 39 -42.08 12.09 -30.75
CA ARG A 39 -42.08 13.22 -29.79
C ARG A 39 -42.65 12.93 -28.39
N THR A 40 -42.07 13.54 -27.36
CA THR A 40 -42.67 14.67 -26.59
C THR A 40 -41.57 15.32 -25.73
N ALA A 41 -41.45 16.64 -25.83
CA ALA A 41 -40.46 17.44 -25.11
C ALA A 41 -40.85 17.59 -23.63
N VAL A 42 -39.89 17.32 -22.74
CA VAL A 42 -39.91 17.73 -21.34
C VAL A 42 -38.62 18.53 -21.11
N PRO A 43 -38.67 19.71 -20.48
CA PRO A 43 -37.49 20.54 -20.31
C PRO A 43 -36.47 19.81 -19.44
N SER A 44 -35.26 19.67 -19.95
CA SER A 44 -34.13 19.07 -19.24
C SER A 44 -33.83 19.89 -17.99
N THR A 45 -34.25 19.38 -16.83
CA THR A 45 -33.65 19.72 -15.54
C THR A 45 -32.17 19.38 -15.64
N GLU A 46 -31.32 20.40 -15.51
CA GLU A 46 -29.87 20.29 -15.51
C GLU A 46 -29.40 19.18 -14.57
N LEU A 47 -28.87 18.11 -15.14
CA LEU A 47 -28.08 17.13 -14.40
C LEU A 47 -26.85 17.85 -13.84
N PRO A 48 -26.56 17.78 -12.54
CA PRO A 48 -25.34 18.37 -11.99
C PRO A 48 -24.14 17.78 -12.72
N GLN A 49 -23.31 18.68 -13.25
CA GLN A 49 -22.12 18.39 -14.05
C GLN A 49 -21.28 17.28 -13.39
N ALA A 50 -21.28 16.09 -14.00
CA ALA A 50 -20.42 14.97 -13.63
C ALA A 50 -18.94 15.22 -14.03
N LEU A 51 -18.46 16.47 -14.00
CA LEU A 51 -17.32 16.92 -14.79
C LEU A 51 -16.06 17.31 -13.98
N GLU A 52 -15.98 17.03 -12.67
CA GLU A 52 -14.75 17.27 -11.90
C GLU A 52 -14.17 16.03 -11.20
N PHE A 53 -14.86 14.88 -11.22
CA PHE A 53 -14.47 13.70 -10.42
C PHE A 53 -13.38 12.81 -11.03
N ASN A 54 -12.99 13.05 -12.29
CA ASN A 54 -12.18 12.11 -13.07
C ASN A 54 -10.83 12.67 -13.54
N LYS A 55 -10.27 13.69 -12.88
CA LYS A 55 -8.85 13.99 -13.08
C LYS A 55 -8.03 12.90 -12.36
N PRO A 56 -7.15 12.17 -13.07
CA PRO A 56 -6.28 11.20 -12.41
C PRO A 56 -5.34 11.95 -11.47
N GLN A 57 -5.58 11.84 -10.17
CA GLN A 57 -4.69 12.41 -9.16
C GLN A 57 -3.41 11.58 -9.10
N SER A 58 -2.26 12.24 -9.04
CA SER A 58 -0.99 11.55 -8.88
C SER A 58 -0.89 10.95 -7.47
N LEU A 59 -0.04 9.94 -7.30
CA LEU A 59 0.22 9.37 -5.98
C LEU A 59 0.76 10.43 -5.00
N ASP A 60 1.61 11.34 -5.50
CA ASP A 60 2.20 12.41 -4.69
C ASP A 60 1.14 13.41 -4.21
N ASP A 61 0.10 13.66 -5.02
CA ASP A 61 -1.04 14.50 -4.60
C ASP A 61 -1.87 13.79 -3.53
N LEU A 62 -2.18 12.50 -3.75
CA LEU A 62 -2.96 11.67 -2.83
C LEU A 62 -2.29 11.50 -1.46
N GLU A 63 -0.96 11.43 -1.44
CA GLU A 63 -0.18 11.39 -0.20
C GLU A 63 -0.21 12.72 0.57
N ARG A 64 -0.47 13.84 -0.11
CA ARG A 64 -0.54 15.19 0.50
C ARG A 64 -1.94 15.58 0.94
N VAL A 65 -2.96 14.81 0.57
CA VAL A 65 -4.35 15.04 0.97
C VAL A 65 -4.45 14.99 2.49
N GLN A 66 -4.95 16.08 3.08
CA GLN A 66 -5.31 16.13 4.49
C GLN A 66 -6.71 15.57 4.68
N LEU A 67 -6.86 14.78 5.74
CA LEU A 67 -8.17 14.26 6.14
C LEU A 67 -8.95 15.33 6.89
N SER A 68 -10.27 15.19 6.91
CA SER A 68 -11.09 16.00 7.81
C SER A 68 -10.69 15.79 9.27
N GLN A 69 -10.92 16.78 10.12
CA GLN A 69 -10.63 16.67 11.56
C GLN A 69 -11.35 15.48 12.21
N ARG A 70 -12.60 15.20 11.80
CA ARG A 70 -13.39 14.05 12.27
C ARG A 70 -12.69 12.72 11.94
N TRP A 71 -12.25 12.53 10.69
CA TRP A 71 -11.57 11.29 10.29
C TRP A 71 -10.18 11.18 10.91
N MET A 72 -9.45 12.29 11.04
CA MET A 72 -8.18 12.29 11.77
C MET A 72 -8.35 11.80 13.20
N LYS A 73 -9.41 12.23 13.90
CA LYS A 73 -9.73 11.77 15.25
C LYS A 73 -10.00 10.26 15.29
N ILE A 74 -10.85 9.76 14.39
CA ILE A 74 -11.17 8.33 14.29
C ILE A 74 -9.91 7.50 14.02
N PHE A 75 -9.09 7.88 13.04
CA PHE A 75 -7.87 7.13 12.74
C PHE A 75 -6.83 7.23 13.86
N HIS A 76 -6.78 8.34 14.58
CA HIS A 76 -5.95 8.44 15.78
C HIS A 76 -6.42 7.47 16.88
N GLU A 77 -7.73 7.37 17.14
CA GLU A 77 -8.33 6.43 18.09
C GLU A 77 -8.07 4.96 17.68
N LEU A 78 -8.20 4.66 16.39
CA LEU A 78 -7.87 3.33 15.84
C LEU A 78 -6.37 3.05 15.76
N ASP A 79 -5.54 4.02 16.13
CA ASP A 79 -4.09 4.00 16.01
C ASP A 79 -3.63 3.59 14.59
N ILE A 80 -4.17 4.29 13.60
CA ILE A 80 -3.81 4.21 12.18
C ILE A 80 -3.33 5.60 11.75
N GLY A 81 -2.19 5.64 11.09
CA GLY A 81 -1.56 6.85 10.57
C GLY A 81 -2.07 7.25 9.19
N THR A 82 -1.73 8.47 8.79
CA THR A 82 -2.01 9.02 7.46
C THR A 82 -0.74 9.11 6.62
N PRO A 83 -0.83 8.96 5.28
CA PRO A 83 0.35 9.02 4.42
C PRO A 83 1.17 10.30 4.58
N VAL A 84 0.50 11.44 4.78
CA VAL A 84 1.16 12.74 4.85
C VAL A 84 1.99 12.92 6.12
N ASN A 85 1.58 12.30 7.24
CA ASN A 85 2.14 12.57 8.56
C ASN A 85 3.06 11.45 9.07
N ASP A 86 2.77 10.20 8.72
CA ASP A 86 3.38 9.05 9.39
C ASP A 86 4.48 8.36 8.55
N TYR A 87 4.51 8.54 7.22
CA TYR A 87 5.57 7.95 6.41
C TYR A 87 6.90 8.69 6.56
N ARG A 88 7.98 7.91 6.65
CA ARG A 88 9.36 8.36 6.55
C ARG A 88 10.01 7.72 5.34
N THR A 89 10.66 8.52 4.50
CA THR A 89 11.45 8.00 3.38
C THR A 89 12.66 7.24 3.92
N VAL A 90 12.82 5.99 3.48
CA VAL A 90 14.00 5.19 3.80
C VAL A 90 15.12 5.57 2.85
N ARG A 91 16.29 5.90 3.42
CA ARG A 91 17.52 6.08 2.65
C ARG A 91 18.23 4.73 2.58
N ILE A 92 18.18 4.11 1.41
CA ILE A 92 19.00 2.93 1.10
C ILE A 92 20.40 3.37 0.68
N HIS A 93 21.35 2.45 0.63
CA HIS A 93 22.71 2.76 0.21
C HIS A 93 22.75 3.45 -1.17
N ASN A 94 23.44 4.61 -1.24
CA ASN A 94 23.43 5.50 -2.40
C ASN A 94 23.93 4.86 -3.71
N ASN A 95 24.64 3.72 -3.62
CA ASN A 95 25.26 3.06 -4.76
C ASN A 95 24.34 2.05 -5.46
N LEU A 96 23.13 1.80 -4.94
CA LEU A 96 22.19 0.85 -5.53
C LEU A 96 21.38 1.50 -6.66
N LYS A 97 21.28 0.85 -7.83
CA LYS A 97 20.44 1.35 -8.95
C LYS A 97 18.96 1.35 -8.63
N ALA A 98 18.54 0.68 -7.55
CA ALA A 98 17.18 0.74 -7.04
C ALA A 98 16.79 2.14 -6.55
N MET A 99 17.74 2.93 -6.06
CA MET A 99 17.50 4.25 -5.43
C MET A 99 16.83 5.27 -6.36
N PRO A 100 17.32 5.51 -7.60
CA PRO A 100 16.64 6.42 -8.51
C PRO A 100 15.28 5.87 -8.96
N LEU A 101 15.14 4.55 -9.08
CA LEU A 101 13.98 3.88 -9.68
C LEU A 101 12.81 3.66 -8.71
N ILE A 102 13.09 3.49 -7.42
CA ILE A 102 12.10 3.13 -6.40
C ILE A 102 12.22 4.09 -5.22
N ARG A 103 11.08 4.66 -4.80
CA ARG A 103 10.96 5.40 -3.56
C ARG A 103 10.49 4.46 -2.47
N PHE A 104 11.28 4.31 -1.41
CA PHE A 104 10.97 3.49 -0.25
C PHE A 104 10.50 4.37 0.90
N LYS A 105 9.40 3.99 1.52
CA LYS A 105 8.87 4.64 2.71
C LYS A 105 8.49 3.60 3.74
N MET A 106 8.59 3.97 5.01
CA MET A 106 8.15 3.12 6.11
C MET A 106 7.48 3.95 7.20
N SER A 107 6.68 3.29 8.02
CA SER A 107 6.13 3.85 9.25
C SER A 107 6.14 2.81 10.35
N LYS A 108 6.40 3.27 11.59
CA LYS A 108 6.28 2.43 12.78
C LYS A 108 4.81 2.12 13.13
N ARG A 109 3.85 2.88 12.60
CA ARG A 109 2.42 2.63 12.79
C ARG A 109 1.85 2.08 11.48
N HIS A 110 0.66 1.49 11.57
CA HIS A 110 -0.10 1.12 10.38
C HIS A 110 -0.55 2.40 9.67
N VAL A 111 -0.31 2.53 8.37
CA VAL A 111 -0.68 3.71 7.59
C VAL A 111 -1.59 3.30 6.44
N MET A 112 -2.74 3.97 6.33
CA MET A 112 -3.69 3.71 5.26
C MET A 112 -3.06 3.93 3.87
N ARG A 113 -3.65 3.34 2.85
CA ARG A 113 -3.22 3.55 1.46
C ARG A 113 -3.49 4.99 1.03
N ALA A 114 -2.57 5.55 0.26
CA ALA A 114 -2.72 6.90 -0.31
C ALA A 114 -3.99 7.03 -1.17
N PHE A 115 -4.36 6.01 -1.94
CA PHE A 115 -5.56 6.06 -2.80
C PHE A 115 -6.88 6.13 -2.03
N ASP A 116 -6.88 5.77 -0.74
CA ASP A 116 -8.09 5.74 0.07
C ASP A 116 -8.31 7.06 0.82
N THR A 117 -7.29 7.94 0.92
CA THR A 117 -7.38 9.23 1.62
C THR A 117 -8.51 10.11 1.08
N LYS A 118 -8.74 10.08 -0.24
CA LYS A 118 -9.81 10.82 -0.93
C LYS A 118 -11.23 10.47 -0.50
N TYR A 119 -11.42 9.35 0.21
CA TYR A 119 -12.74 8.97 0.73
C TYR A 119 -13.02 9.59 2.11
N PHE A 120 -12.01 10.22 2.73
CA PHE A 120 -12.05 10.73 4.09
C PHE A 120 -11.85 12.27 4.16
N THR A 121 -12.03 12.98 3.05
CA THR A 121 -11.98 14.45 2.98
C THR A 121 -13.33 15.09 3.34
N GLU A 122 -13.34 16.35 3.75
CA GLU A 122 -14.50 17.07 4.36
C GLU A 122 -15.77 17.06 3.52
N ASP A 123 -15.66 16.96 2.20
CA ASP A 123 -16.81 17.07 1.27
C ASP A 123 -17.67 15.80 1.16
N LYS A 124 -17.37 14.76 1.94
CA LYS A 124 -18.02 13.44 1.83
C LYS A 124 -18.53 12.99 3.19
N TYR A 125 -19.62 13.60 3.64
CA TYR A 125 -20.40 13.07 4.75
C TYR A 125 -20.82 11.62 4.41
N GLU A 126 -20.31 10.67 5.20
CA GLU A 126 -20.70 9.25 5.25
C GLU A 126 -20.80 8.54 3.89
N HIS A 127 -19.88 8.83 2.96
CA HIS A 127 -19.77 8.02 1.76
C HIS A 127 -19.64 6.54 2.20
N PRO A 128 -20.53 5.63 1.78
CA PRO A 128 -20.56 4.24 2.30
C PRO A 128 -19.20 3.55 2.17
N LYS A 129 -18.45 3.89 1.13
CA LYS A 129 -17.06 3.44 0.94
C LYS A 129 -16.11 3.87 2.07
N ALA A 130 -16.23 5.06 2.65
CA ALA A 130 -15.40 5.48 3.79
C ALA A 130 -15.64 4.58 5.01
N VAL A 131 -16.91 4.27 5.30
CA VAL A 131 -17.30 3.35 6.38
C VAL A 131 -16.76 1.93 6.12
N LEU A 132 -16.92 1.43 4.88
CA LEU A 132 -16.40 0.13 4.47
C LEU A 132 -14.86 0.08 4.56
N MET A 133 -14.18 1.13 4.10
CA MET A 133 -12.72 1.20 4.17
C MET A 133 -12.22 1.27 5.61
N ARG A 134 -12.94 1.96 6.50
CA ARG A 134 -12.65 1.95 7.93
C ARG A 134 -12.72 0.53 8.49
N HIS A 135 -13.82 -0.18 8.26
CA HIS A 135 -13.97 -1.58 8.71
C HIS A 135 -12.84 -2.46 8.19
N TYR A 136 -12.53 -2.35 6.91
CA TYR A 136 -11.41 -3.06 6.29
C TYR A 136 -10.09 -2.82 7.02
N TYR A 137 -9.77 -1.56 7.36
CA TYR A 137 -8.53 -1.24 8.08
C TYR A 137 -8.52 -1.73 9.53
N GLU A 138 -9.67 -1.72 10.21
CA GLU A 138 -9.80 -2.28 11.55
C GLU A 138 -9.55 -3.80 11.56
N GLU A 139 -10.10 -4.52 10.58
CA GLU A 139 -9.88 -5.96 10.41
C GLU A 139 -8.43 -6.27 10.00
N ASP A 140 -7.89 -5.54 9.02
CA ASP A 140 -6.51 -5.75 8.58
C ASP A 140 -5.51 -5.46 9.69
N LYS A 141 -5.78 -4.49 10.57
CA LYS A 141 -4.91 -4.19 11.72
C LYS A 141 -4.86 -5.35 12.72
N LYS A 142 -5.98 -6.05 12.93
CA LYS A 142 -6.05 -7.22 13.83
C LYS A 142 -5.31 -8.42 13.26
N ASN A 143 -5.42 -8.62 11.94
CA ASN A 143 -4.95 -9.84 11.28
C ASN A 143 -3.52 -9.72 10.72
N LYS A 144 -3.04 -8.52 10.40
CA LYS A 144 -1.75 -8.31 9.73
C LYS A 144 -0.89 -7.34 10.54
N PRO A 145 0.17 -7.82 11.21
CA PRO A 145 1.11 -6.96 11.90
C PRO A 145 1.80 -5.96 10.99
N LEU A 146 2.13 -6.36 9.76
CA LEU A 146 2.80 -5.53 8.77
C LEU A 146 1.90 -5.27 7.56
N TRP A 147 1.71 -4.00 7.23
CA TRP A 147 1.07 -3.60 5.97
C TRP A 147 2.14 -3.30 4.92
N MET A 148 1.94 -3.80 3.70
CA MET A 148 2.87 -3.62 2.60
C MET A 148 2.14 -3.07 1.38
N TRP A 149 2.51 -1.88 0.94
CA TRP A 149 1.91 -1.22 -0.20
C TRP A 149 2.89 -1.09 -1.36
N PHE A 150 2.46 -1.55 -2.53
CA PHE A 150 3.27 -1.52 -3.75
C PHE A 150 2.55 -0.68 -4.81
N TYR A 151 3.22 0.38 -5.25
CA TYR A 151 2.70 1.33 -6.24
C TYR A 151 3.63 1.39 -7.45
N GLY A 152 3.05 1.73 -8.60
CA GLY A 152 3.80 2.12 -9.79
C GLY A 152 3.30 3.50 -10.22
N ALA A 153 4.22 4.43 -10.40
CA ALA A 153 3.95 5.74 -10.94
C ALA A 153 4.21 5.75 -12.47
N GLY A 154 3.58 6.68 -13.18
CA GLY A 154 3.78 6.86 -14.62
C GLY A 154 2.69 6.22 -15.48
N SER A 155 2.88 6.33 -16.79
CA SER A 155 1.93 5.91 -17.83
C SER A 155 2.25 4.54 -18.43
N ASP A 156 3.06 3.73 -17.75
CA ASP A 156 3.36 2.36 -18.18
C ASP A 156 2.09 1.50 -18.20
N SER A 157 2.08 0.45 -19.04
CA SER A 157 0.93 -0.43 -19.14
C SER A 157 0.64 -1.15 -17.81
N PRO A 158 -0.63 -1.48 -17.51
CA PRO A 158 -1.00 -2.18 -16.28
C PRO A 158 -0.24 -3.49 -16.05
N ALA A 159 0.11 -4.20 -17.13
CA ALA A 159 0.91 -5.42 -17.07
C ALA A 159 2.34 -5.15 -16.55
N VAL A 160 3.00 -4.10 -17.04
CA VAL A 160 4.34 -3.70 -16.59
C VAL A 160 4.31 -3.23 -15.13
N VAL A 161 3.31 -2.42 -14.77
CA VAL A 161 3.10 -1.99 -13.38
C VAL A 161 2.91 -3.17 -12.44
N SER A 162 2.08 -4.15 -12.84
CA SER A 162 1.81 -5.35 -12.04
C SER A 162 3.07 -6.21 -11.88
N MET A 163 3.86 -6.36 -12.94
CA MET A 163 5.12 -7.09 -12.89
C MET A 163 6.16 -6.39 -12.00
N ALA A 164 6.25 -5.06 -12.05
CA ALA A 164 7.13 -4.30 -11.15
C ALA A 164 6.73 -4.49 -9.68
N LYS A 165 5.43 -4.39 -9.36
CA LYS A 165 4.90 -4.66 -8.01
C LYS A 165 5.21 -6.08 -7.56
N TYR A 166 5.01 -7.06 -8.43
CA TYR A 166 5.31 -8.47 -8.14
C TYR A 166 6.79 -8.67 -7.78
N ARG A 167 7.72 -8.12 -8.59
CA ARG A 167 9.16 -8.20 -8.31
C ARG A 167 9.53 -7.56 -6.98
N MET A 168 9.00 -6.37 -6.69
CA MET A 168 9.23 -5.69 -5.41
C MET A 168 8.68 -6.51 -4.23
N LYS A 169 7.47 -7.08 -4.37
CA LYS A 169 6.83 -7.90 -3.35
C LYS A 169 7.65 -9.16 -3.04
N LEU A 170 8.08 -9.90 -4.06
CA LEU A 170 8.92 -11.08 -3.87
C LEU A 170 10.23 -10.76 -3.15
N ALA A 171 10.89 -9.66 -3.56
CA ALA A 171 12.14 -9.25 -2.93
C ALA A 171 11.95 -8.84 -1.47
N LEU A 172 10.84 -8.16 -1.14
CA LEU A 172 10.52 -7.79 0.24
C LEU A 172 10.15 -9.01 1.10
N HIS A 173 9.39 -9.97 0.56
CA HIS A 173 9.08 -11.21 1.27
C HIS A 173 10.34 -12.02 1.59
N ALA A 174 11.29 -12.09 0.64
CA ALA A 174 12.59 -12.71 0.90
C ALA A 174 13.35 -11.95 2.00
N ALA A 175 13.32 -10.61 2.01
CA ALA A 175 13.91 -9.78 3.06
C ALA A 175 13.37 -10.07 4.46
N LEU A 176 12.05 -10.22 4.57
CA LEU A 176 11.37 -10.56 5.81
C LEU A 176 11.73 -11.98 6.26
N LYS A 177 11.68 -12.94 5.33
CA LYS A 177 11.97 -14.35 5.62
C LYS A 177 13.39 -14.55 6.16
N ASP A 178 14.37 -13.87 5.58
CA ASP A 178 15.77 -13.97 6.01
C ASP A 178 15.99 -13.41 7.42
N ARG A 179 15.04 -12.61 7.94
CA ARG A 179 15.03 -12.09 9.32
C ARG A 179 14.05 -12.83 10.23
N GLY A 180 13.55 -13.99 9.79
CA GLY A 180 12.64 -14.83 10.57
C GLY A 180 11.19 -14.35 10.58
N TYR A 181 10.78 -13.46 9.67
CA TYR A 181 9.42 -12.97 9.57
C TYR A 181 8.69 -13.50 8.33
N ASP A 182 7.40 -13.79 8.48
CA ASP A 182 6.55 -14.19 7.37
C ASP A 182 6.17 -12.98 6.49
N ALA A 183 5.38 -13.24 5.45
CA ALA A 183 4.88 -12.20 4.55
C ALA A 183 3.90 -11.20 5.20
N GLN A 184 3.49 -11.41 6.46
CA GLN A 184 2.62 -10.51 7.21
C GLN A 184 3.38 -9.83 8.36
N GLY A 185 4.68 -10.07 8.51
CA GLY A 185 5.51 -9.56 9.59
C GLY A 185 5.39 -10.32 10.91
N ARG A 186 4.81 -11.53 10.91
CA ARG A 186 4.79 -12.41 12.08
C ARG A 186 6.09 -13.17 12.20
N ILE A 187 6.52 -13.51 13.42
CA ILE A 187 7.65 -14.41 13.59
C ILE A 187 7.27 -15.80 13.04
N ILE A 188 8.16 -16.39 12.22
CA ILE A 188 7.94 -17.70 11.60
C ILE A 188 8.11 -18.83 12.62
N ASP A 189 9.13 -18.72 13.47
CA ASP A 189 9.45 -19.70 14.49
C ASP A 189 8.71 -19.40 15.80
N PRO A 190 7.74 -20.24 16.21
CA PRO A 190 6.96 -20.00 17.43
C PRO A 190 7.78 -20.12 18.71
N GLU A 191 8.95 -20.79 18.67
CA GLU A 191 9.85 -20.90 19.83
C GLU A 191 10.74 -19.66 19.97
N SER A 192 10.89 -18.89 18.88
CA SER A 192 11.69 -17.67 18.89
C SER A 192 10.88 -16.47 19.37
N GLU A 193 11.36 -15.79 20.41
CA GLU A 193 10.77 -14.51 20.86
C GLU A 193 11.14 -13.32 19.95
N THR A 194 12.20 -13.46 19.13
CA THR A 194 12.79 -12.39 18.31
C THR A 194 12.96 -12.82 16.85
N GLY A 195 13.05 -11.85 15.94
CA GLY A 195 13.51 -12.13 14.58
C GLY A 195 14.98 -12.57 14.54
N ILE A 196 15.35 -13.30 13.50
CA ILE A 196 16.73 -13.78 13.26
C ILE A 196 17.65 -12.56 13.12
N ASP A 197 18.75 -12.55 13.89
CA ASP A 197 19.74 -11.47 13.95
C ASP A 197 19.15 -10.10 14.33
N THR A 198 18.08 -10.09 15.12
CA THR A 198 17.43 -8.86 15.61
C THR A 198 17.21 -8.91 17.12
N ALA A 199 17.20 -7.74 17.77
CA ALA A 199 16.77 -7.59 19.15
C ALA A 199 15.26 -7.28 19.26
N LEU A 200 14.56 -7.19 18.12
CA LEU A 200 13.14 -6.90 18.07
C LEU A 200 12.33 -8.09 18.59
N ARG A 201 11.61 -7.89 19.69
CA ARG A 201 10.72 -8.90 20.25
C ARG A 201 9.34 -8.86 19.59
N GLY A 202 8.81 -10.03 19.27
CA GLY A 202 7.49 -10.24 18.67
C GLY A 202 7.38 -9.78 17.21
N ASP A 203 6.14 -9.72 16.71
CA ASP A 203 5.86 -9.39 15.31
C ASP A 203 6.39 -8.01 14.87
N LEU A 204 6.91 -7.96 13.64
CA LEU A 204 7.30 -6.74 12.95
C LEU A 204 6.07 -5.93 12.55
N LYS A 205 5.69 -4.98 13.40
CA LYS A 205 4.47 -4.15 13.18
C LYS A 205 4.71 -2.91 12.32
N GLY A 206 3.74 -2.46 11.54
CA GLY A 206 3.74 -1.12 10.92
C GLY A 206 3.43 -1.13 9.43
N THR A 207 4.09 -0.28 8.65
CA THR A 207 3.84 -0.20 7.21
C THR A 207 5.10 0.04 6.39
N ILE A 208 5.28 -0.72 5.31
CA ILE A 208 6.29 -0.50 4.28
C ILE A 208 5.59 -0.14 2.98
N THR A 209 6.08 0.88 2.29
CA THR A 209 5.57 1.33 1.01
C THR A 209 6.72 1.42 -0.01
N CYS A 210 6.54 0.75 -1.14
CA CYS A 210 7.48 0.74 -2.26
C CYS A 210 6.80 1.34 -3.50
N ILE A 211 7.36 2.43 -4.02
CA ILE A 211 6.80 3.15 -5.18
C ILE A 211 7.81 3.06 -6.32
N ALA A 212 7.49 2.27 -7.35
CA ALA A 212 8.28 2.26 -8.59
C ALA A 212 8.01 3.56 -9.36
N LYS A 213 9.01 4.45 -9.45
CA LYS A 213 8.92 5.69 -10.23
C LYS A 213 8.92 5.41 -11.74
N SER A 214 9.66 4.38 -12.15
CA SER A 214 9.70 3.85 -13.51
C SER A 214 9.48 2.33 -13.47
N PRO A 215 8.22 1.86 -13.49
CA PRO A 215 7.90 0.43 -13.48
C PRO A 215 8.62 -0.35 -14.60
N ARG A 216 8.69 0.20 -15.81
CA ARG A 216 9.43 -0.39 -16.94
C ARG A 216 10.90 -0.63 -16.61
N ASP A 217 11.59 0.33 -15.99
CA ASP A 217 13.01 0.17 -15.67
C ASP A 217 13.23 -0.79 -14.49
N VAL A 218 12.31 -0.83 -13.52
CA VAL A 218 12.33 -1.86 -12.46
C VAL A 218 12.23 -3.26 -13.07
N VAL A 219 11.42 -3.43 -14.12
CA VAL A 219 11.26 -4.73 -14.79
C VAL A 219 12.42 -5.06 -15.72
N LYS A 220 12.92 -4.09 -16.50
CA LYS A 220 13.91 -4.37 -17.55
C LYS A 220 15.36 -4.18 -17.13
N LYS A 221 15.64 -3.17 -16.30
CA LYS A 221 17.01 -2.70 -16.04
C LYS A 221 17.50 -3.04 -14.63
N LEU A 222 16.61 -3.12 -13.65
CA LEU A 222 17.01 -3.35 -12.26
C LEU A 222 17.37 -4.84 -12.03
N PRO A 223 18.63 -5.17 -11.65
CA PRO A 223 19.02 -6.53 -11.34
C PRO A 223 18.28 -7.04 -10.09
N LYS A 224 17.93 -8.34 -10.08
CA LYS A 224 17.26 -8.97 -8.93
C LYS A 224 18.06 -8.83 -7.63
N LYS A 225 19.40 -8.97 -7.71
CA LYS A 225 20.32 -8.84 -6.57
C LYS A 225 20.29 -7.42 -5.97
N GLU A 226 20.31 -6.39 -6.80
CA GLU A 226 20.26 -5.00 -6.31
C GLU A 226 18.89 -4.66 -5.70
N LEU A 227 17.80 -5.16 -6.29
CA LEU A 227 16.46 -5.03 -5.70
C LEU A 227 16.37 -5.75 -4.35
N ARG A 228 16.97 -6.94 -4.23
CA ARG A 228 17.02 -7.71 -2.99
C ARG A 228 17.73 -6.93 -1.88
N LEU A 229 18.93 -6.42 -2.15
CA LEU A 229 19.71 -5.60 -1.21
C LEU A 229 18.97 -4.34 -0.78
N ALA A 230 18.29 -3.66 -1.71
CA ALA A 230 17.46 -2.50 -1.37
C ALA A 230 16.31 -2.85 -0.42
N MET A 231 15.71 -4.04 -0.56
CA MET A 231 14.67 -4.50 0.36
C MET A 231 15.23 -4.91 1.73
N ASP A 232 16.44 -5.48 1.76
CA ASP A 232 17.16 -5.75 3.03
C ASP A 232 17.35 -4.45 3.83
N ASP A 233 17.89 -3.41 3.18
CA ASP A 233 18.07 -2.09 3.80
C ASP A 233 16.77 -1.52 4.39
N VAL A 234 15.64 -1.73 3.69
CA VAL A 234 14.32 -1.24 4.11
C VAL A 234 13.80 -1.99 5.32
N VAL A 235 13.90 -3.31 5.33
CA VAL A 235 13.48 -4.13 6.47
C VAL A 235 14.36 -3.84 7.69
N ASP A 236 15.68 -3.75 7.51
CA ASP A 236 16.62 -3.38 8.58
C ASP A 236 16.34 -1.99 9.14
N ALA A 237 16.01 -1.02 8.28
CA ALA A 237 15.63 0.31 8.73
C ALA A 237 14.37 0.27 9.60
N LEU A 238 13.37 -0.52 9.23
CA LEU A 238 12.14 -0.64 10.02
C LEU A 238 12.40 -1.33 11.37
N ILE A 239 13.16 -2.43 11.36
CA ILE A 239 13.52 -3.16 12.58
C ILE A 239 14.27 -2.24 13.55
N ARG A 240 15.31 -1.53 13.08
CA ARG A 240 16.07 -0.58 13.92
C ARG A 240 15.18 0.49 14.54
N VAL A 241 14.23 1.03 13.79
CA VAL A 241 13.26 2.01 14.33
C VAL A 241 12.39 1.38 15.41
N LYS A 242 12.01 0.11 15.27
CA LYS A 242 11.19 -0.61 16.23
C LYS A 242 11.93 -1.03 17.48
N GLU A 243 13.15 -1.53 17.35
CA GLU A 243 14.04 -1.81 18.48
C GLU A 243 14.26 -0.55 19.32
N THR A 244 14.51 0.58 18.65
CA THR A 244 14.65 1.88 19.33
C THR A 244 13.36 2.26 20.06
N ASP A 245 12.18 2.06 19.45
CA ASP A 245 10.88 2.35 20.09
C ASP A 245 10.63 1.42 21.30
N GLN A 246 10.98 0.14 21.21
CA GLN A 246 10.88 -0.82 22.33
C GLN A 246 11.82 -0.45 23.47
N LYS A 247 13.09 -0.13 23.17
CA LYS A 247 14.07 0.31 24.16
C LYS A 247 13.61 1.57 24.90
N ASN A 248 13.10 2.57 24.17
CA ASN A 248 12.60 3.81 24.76
C ASN A 248 11.39 3.57 25.68
N ARG A 249 10.49 2.64 25.32
CA ARG A 249 9.35 2.27 26.17
C ARG A 249 9.82 1.56 27.44
N ALA A 250 10.79 0.66 27.35
CA ALA A 250 11.36 -0.02 28.51
C ALA A 250 12.06 0.96 29.48
N GLN A 251 12.61 2.06 28.96
CA GLN A 251 13.24 3.12 29.76
C GLN A 251 12.26 4.20 30.25
N GLY A 252 10.95 4.06 30.00
CA GLY A 252 9.95 5.05 30.41
C GLY A 252 10.00 6.38 29.64
N ILE A 253 10.75 6.45 28.53
CA ILE A 253 10.88 7.68 27.73
C ILE A 253 9.64 7.83 26.83
N PRO A 254 8.82 8.89 26.99
CA PRO A 254 7.60 9.04 26.22
C PRO A 254 7.91 9.25 24.73
N SER A 255 7.33 8.39 23.88
CA SER A 255 7.58 8.35 22.42
C SER A 255 7.24 9.65 21.66
N ARG A 256 6.54 10.61 22.30
CA ARG A 256 6.17 11.90 21.71
C ARG A 256 7.35 12.88 21.59
N MET A 257 8.45 12.67 22.31
CA MET A 257 9.61 13.59 22.25
C MET A 257 10.54 13.38 21.03
N LEU A 258 10.44 12.25 20.32
CA LEU A 258 11.38 11.88 19.24
C LEU A 258 10.83 12.10 17.82
N GLY A 259 9.66 12.75 17.68
CA GLY A 259 8.89 12.81 16.43
C GLY A 259 8.99 14.09 15.61
N ARG A 260 9.49 15.21 16.15
CA ARG A 260 9.51 16.50 15.43
C ARG A 260 10.93 16.89 15.01
N GLY A 261 11.44 16.21 13.98
CA GLY A 261 12.53 16.78 13.17
C GLY A 261 11.99 18.03 12.48
N LYS A 262 12.28 19.21 13.02
CA LYS A 262 11.98 20.49 12.36
C LYS A 262 12.64 20.48 10.98
N PRO A 263 11.94 20.84 9.89
CA PRO A 263 12.61 21.12 8.63
C PRO A 263 13.57 22.29 8.86
N GLY A 264 14.83 22.11 8.52
CA GLY A 264 15.89 23.08 8.74
C GLY A 264 15.51 24.45 8.19
N ARG A 265 15.48 25.45 9.09
CA ARG A 265 15.53 26.86 8.68
C ARG A 265 16.86 27.04 7.93
N LYS A 266 16.78 27.38 6.65
CA LYS A 266 17.90 28.00 5.95
C LYS A 266 18.16 29.33 6.64
N LEU A 267 19.19 29.36 7.48
CA LEU A 267 19.90 30.57 7.85
C LEU A 267 21.04 30.73 6.87
N GLY A 268 21.14 31.91 6.27
CA GLY A 268 22.19 32.29 5.34
C GLY A 268 21.59 33.26 4.34
N GLY A 269 21.87 34.56 4.38
CA GLY A 269 22.84 35.30 5.16
C GLY A 269 22.95 36.65 4.46
N GLU A 270 22.44 37.68 5.12
CA GLU A 270 22.55 39.07 4.67
C GLU A 270 24.02 39.48 4.83
N VAL A 271 24.75 39.62 3.71
CA VAL A 271 26.09 40.23 3.70
C VAL A 271 25.94 41.63 3.13
N ARG A 272 25.75 42.61 4.02
CA ARG A 272 26.02 44.02 3.72
C ARG A 272 27.52 44.29 3.93
N ARG A 273 28.15 44.69 2.83
CA ARG A 273 28.90 45.94 2.65
C ARG A 273 29.98 46.33 3.69
N LEU A 274 31.19 46.58 3.14
CA LEU A 274 32.03 47.79 3.22
C LEU A 274 33.40 47.73 3.94
N TRP A 275 34.41 48.23 3.18
CA TRP A 275 35.73 48.82 3.54
C TRP A 275 36.89 47.82 3.74
N ASN A 276 38.12 47.98 3.20
CA ASN A 276 39.02 49.11 2.88
C ASN A 276 39.96 48.74 1.71
N SER A 277 40.23 49.63 0.73
CA SER A 277 41.40 50.53 0.61
C SER A 277 42.79 49.85 0.57
N SER A 278 43.33 49.62 -0.63
CA SER A 278 44.62 50.12 -1.16
C SER A 278 44.83 49.62 -2.59
#